data_AF-A0A956BPX1-F1
#
_entry.id   AF-A0A956BPX1-F1
#
_cell.length_a   1.000
_cell.length_b   1.000
_cell.length_c   1.000
_cell.angle_alpha   90.00
_cell.angle_beta   90.00
_cell.angle_gamma   90.00
#
_symmetry.space_group_name_H-M   'P 1'
#
loop_
_entity.id
_entity.type
_entity.pdbx_description
1 polymer ?
#
loop_
_entity_poly.entity_id
_entity_poly.type
_entity_poly.pdbx_seq_one_letter_code
_entity_poly.pdbx_strand_id
1 'polypeptide(L)'
;RGPEEVLDGDHTWIDTPGIDSRERALEQLGPVLDAAHAVIWVVDGLQPVTRTERDVLELLVLPGQPVDVVVSRADLLDPDELTSVLARTRAHTALVGPATVTAADLRSPSTTLDVLRHTRLTGPERDARRVALLGLRPALVAARPLDPPSLAALVTLRPAVKAWLARLDASEAGVSDLLKAFQPELQAIADDAVVRWAADPRIHARMTDLPHLPRVPDPSWSTIDSLRLGAAGIAATRRELRGLAASWVAEAELRLADWREGQTFDPDALAAHTADLDALSAELRELGHEDHEG
;
A
#
# COMPACT_ATOMS: atom_id res chain seq x y z
N ARG A 1 -10.67 4.63 -16.50
CA ARG A 1 -10.61 4.04 -17.86
C ARG A 1 -10.68 2.52 -17.69
N GLY A 2 -11.17 1.77 -18.67
CA GLY A 2 -11.09 0.30 -18.59
C GLY A 2 -9.66 -0.19 -18.88
N PRO A 3 -9.38 -1.49 -18.68
CA PRO A 3 -8.10 -2.05 -19.11
C PRO A 3 -7.94 -1.93 -20.64
N GLU A 4 -6.72 -1.62 -21.09
CA GLU A 4 -6.36 -1.50 -22.51
C GLU A 4 -5.45 -2.67 -22.89
N GLU A 5 -5.76 -3.32 -24.00
CA GLU A 5 -5.03 -4.50 -24.47
C GLU A 5 -4.09 -4.11 -25.62
N VAL A 6 -2.83 -4.49 -25.51
CA VAL A 6 -1.80 -4.26 -26.55
C VAL A 6 -1.13 -5.58 -26.90
N LEU A 7 -1.14 -5.93 -28.18
CA LEU A 7 -0.48 -7.13 -28.71
C LEU A 7 0.95 -6.80 -29.13
N ASP A 8 1.93 -7.58 -28.65
CA ASP A 8 3.35 -7.47 -29.02
C ASP A 8 3.96 -8.86 -29.22
N GLY A 9 4.00 -9.32 -30.48
CA GLY A 9 4.42 -10.66 -30.83
C GLY A 9 3.50 -11.73 -30.23
N ASP A 10 4.08 -12.65 -29.45
CA ASP A 10 3.35 -13.72 -28.75
C ASP A 10 2.82 -13.28 -27.37
N HIS A 11 2.92 -12.00 -27.03
CA HIS A 11 2.53 -11.45 -25.75
C HIS A 11 1.31 -10.53 -25.87
N THR A 12 0.40 -10.66 -24.91
CA THR A 12 -0.70 -9.73 -24.68
C THR A 12 -0.43 -8.94 -23.42
N TRP A 13 -0.26 -7.63 -23.56
CA TRP A 13 -0.14 -6.69 -22.45
C TRP A 13 -1.51 -6.13 -22.11
N ILE A 14 -1.84 -6.12 -20.83
CA ILE A 14 -3.08 -5.52 -20.34
C ILE A 14 -2.69 -4.37 -19.42
N ASP A 15 -2.80 -3.15 -19.92
CA ASP A 15 -2.67 -1.94 -19.10
C ASP A 15 -3.94 -1.80 -18.26
N THR A 16 -3.78 -1.59 -16.96
CA THR A 16 -4.90 -1.55 -16.02
C THR A 16 -5.08 -0.15 -15.45
N PRO A 17 -6.32 0.26 -15.13
CA PRO A 17 -6.52 1.53 -14.45
C PRO A 17 -5.79 1.56 -13.11
N GLY A 18 -5.27 2.74 -12.74
CA GLY A 18 -4.68 2.96 -11.43
C GLY A 18 -5.67 2.70 -10.28
N ILE A 19 -5.13 2.34 -9.13
CA ILE A 19 -5.90 1.94 -7.94
C ILE A 19 -6.34 3.20 -7.18
N ASP A 20 -7.61 3.57 -7.30
CA ASP A 20 -8.21 4.71 -6.59
C ASP A 20 -8.94 4.29 -5.30
N SER A 21 -9.46 3.07 -5.28
CA SER A 21 -10.24 2.48 -4.19
C SER A 21 -10.08 0.97 -4.21
N ARG A 22 -10.11 0.36 -3.03
CA ARG A 22 -9.90 -1.08 -2.88
C ARG A 22 -11.01 -1.86 -3.57
N GLU A 23 -12.26 -1.54 -3.29
CA GLU A 23 -13.43 -2.28 -3.76
C GLU A 23 -13.49 -2.30 -5.29
N ARG A 24 -13.24 -1.14 -5.91
CA ARG A 24 -13.21 -1.03 -7.37
C ARG A 24 -12.03 -1.79 -7.98
N ALA A 25 -10.87 -1.73 -7.35
CA ALA A 25 -9.71 -2.49 -7.81
C ALA A 25 -9.97 -4.00 -7.71
N LEU A 26 -10.59 -4.50 -6.64
CA LEU A 26 -10.96 -5.91 -6.52
C LEU A 26 -11.94 -6.35 -7.62
N GLU A 27 -12.93 -5.52 -7.93
CA GLU A 27 -13.92 -5.79 -8.98
C GLU A 27 -13.30 -5.76 -10.39
N GLN A 28 -12.46 -4.77 -10.68
CA GLN A 28 -11.95 -4.52 -12.03
C GLN A 28 -10.68 -5.31 -12.36
N LEU A 29 -9.74 -5.39 -11.41
CA LEU A 29 -8.45 -6.03 -11.61
C LEU A 29 -8.51 -7.54 -11.33
N GLY A 30 -9.47 -7.98 -10.50
CA GLY A 30 -9.62 -9.39 -10.14
C GLY A 30 -9.63 -10.33 -11.36
N PRO A 31 -10.59 -10.18 -12.29
CA PRO A 31 -10.67 -11.02 -13.49
C PRO A 31 -9.44 -10.92 -14.40
N VAL A 32 -8.82 -9.73 -14.48
CA VAL A 32 -7.62 -9.50 -15.30
C VAL A 32 -6.43 -10.26 -14.74
N LEU A 33 -6.19 -10.13 -13.43
CA LEU A 33 -5.08 -10.81 -12.75
C LEU A 33 -5.28 -12.32 -12.70
N ASP A 34 -6.53 -12.78 -12.66
CA ASP A 34 -6.89 -14.20 -12.74
C ASP A 34 -6.53 -14.82 -14.10
N ALA A 35 -6.59 -14.03 -15.17
CA ALA A 35 -6.19 -14.43 -16.52
C ALA A 35 -4.69 -14.20 -16.81
N ALA A 36 -4.03 -13.30 -16.08
CA ALA A 36 -2.66 -12.87 -16.38
C ALA A 36 -1.60 -13.91 -15.97
N HIS A 37 -0.70 -14.29 -16.88
CA HIS A 37 0.38 -15.24 -16.58
C HIS A 37 1.46 -14.67 -15.64
N ALA A 38 1.67 -13.36 -15.67
CA ALA A 38 2.55 -12.63 -14.76
C ALA A 38 1.96 -11.24 -14.50
N VAL A 39 2.46 -10.59 -13.45
CA VAL A 39 2.05 -9.25 -13.03
C VAL A 39 3.26 -8.33 -13.00
N ILE A 40 3.14 -7.17 -13.64
CA ILE A 40 4.09 -6.07 -13.45
C ILE A 40 3.39 -5.06 -12.55
N TRP A 41 3.82 -4.98 -11.30
CA TRP A 41 3.29 -4.05 -10.33
C TRP A 41 4.07 -2.74 -10.34
N VAL A 42 3.46 -1.68 -10.86
CA VAL A 42 4.11 -0.38 -10.98
C VAL A 42 3.83 0.47 -9.74
N VAL A 43 4.88 0.89 -9.05
CA VAL A 43 4.84 1.80 -7.91
C VAL A 43 5.35 3.17 -8.36
N ASP A 44 4.71 4.25 -7.93
CA ASP A 44 5.24 5.60 -8.12
C ASP A 44 6.42 5.86 -7.19
N GLY A 45 7.63 6.10 -7.72
CA GLY A 45 8.80 6.41 -6.91
C GLY A 45 8.71 7.69 -6.10
N LEU A 46 7.82 8.62 -6.48
CA LEU A 46 7.58 9.87 -5.76
C LEU A 46 6.54 9.73 -4.64
N GLN A 47 5.89 8.57 -4.52
CA GLN A 47 4.86 8.33 -3.53
C GLN A 47 5.16 7.06 -2.73
N PRO A 48 4.79 7.01 -1.44
CA PRO A 48 4.85 5.75 -0.71
C PRO A 48 3.82 4.77 -1.30
N VAL A 49 4.13 3.48 -1.29
CA VAL A 49 3.16 2.42 -1.56
C VAL A 49 2.00 2.60 -0.58
N THR A 50 0.82 2.86 -1.12
CA THR A 50 -0.38 3.12 -0.32
C THR A 50 -0.92 1.83 0.27
N ARG A 51 -1.66 1.94 1.38
CA ARG A 51 -2.36 0.79 1.96
C ARG A 51 -3.31 0.13 0.96
N THR A 52 -4.04 0.92 0.17
CA THR A 52 -4.95 0.39 -0.85
C THR A 52 -4.19 -0.46 -1.86
N GLU A 53 -3.02 -0.02 -2.33
CA GLU A 53 -2.19 -0.81 -3.24
C GLU A 53 -1.71 -2.11 -2.58
N ARG A 54 -1.25 -2.07 -1.32
CA ARG A 54 -0.84 -3.27 -0.57
C ARG A 54 -2.00 -4.26 -0.41
N ASP A 55 -3.16 -3.79 0.02
CA ASP A 55 -4.37 -4.60 0.19
C ASP A 55 -4.78 -5.27 -1.14
N VAL A 56 -4.75 -4.53 -2.25
CA VAL A 56 -5.09 -5.05 -3.58
C VAL A 56 -4.05 -6.06 -4.03
N LEU A 57 -2.76 -5.77 -3.87
CA LEU A 57 -1.67 -6.67 -4.21
C LEU A 57 -1.82 -8.00 -3.46
N GLU A 58 -2.04 -7.94 -2.14
CA GLU A 58 -2.14 -9.12 -1.27
C GLU A 58 -3.41 -9.96 -1.53
N LEU A 59 -4.52 -9.33 -1.90
CA LEU A 59 -5.79 -10.01 -2.15
C LEU A 59 -5.92 -10.56 -3.56
N LEU A 60 -5.29 -9.89 -4.53
CA LEU A 60 -5.50 -10.20 -5.93
C LEU A 60 -4.39 -11.05 -6.54
N VAL A 61 -3.15 -10.87 -6.10
CA VAL A 61 -2.03 -11.67 -6.60
C VAL A 61 -2.01 -13.00 -5.87
N LEU A 62 -2.08 -14.09 -6.64
CA LEU A 62 -2.08 -15.42 -6.06
C LEU A 62 -0.69 -15.85 -5.60
N PRO A 63 -0.58 -16.64 -4.51
CA PRO A 63 0.67 -17.29 -4.16
C PRO A 63 1.28 -18.06 -5.34
N GLY A 64 2.52 -17.75 -5.69
CA GLY A 64 3.25 -18.37 -6.80
C GLY A 64 2.99 -17.75 -8.19
N GLN A 65 2.11 -16.75 -8.30
CA GLN A 65 2.01 -15.96 -9.52
C GLN A 65 3.29 -15.11 -9.69
N PRO A 66 3.96 -15.13 -10.85
CA PRO A 66 5.13 -14.29 -11.09
C PRO A 66 4.77 -12.81 -10.99
N VAL A 67 5.49 -12.09 -10.12
CA VAL A 67 5.32 -10.65 -9.92
C VAL A 67 6.67 -9.97 -10.05
N ASP A 68 6.75 -8.97 -10.90
CA ASP A 68 7.85 -8.01 -10.92
C ASP A 68 7.34 -6.66 -10.44
N VAL A 69 8.09 -6.01 -9.55
CA VAL A 69 7.75 -4.68 -9.04
C VAL A 69 8.66 -3.65 -9.67
N VAL A 70 8.07 -2.58 -10.20
CA VAL A 70 8.77 -1.51 -10.90
C VAL A 70 8.49 -0.19 -10.23
N VAL A 71 9.52 0.44 -9.68
CA VAL A 71 9.47 1.79 -9.17
C VAL A 71 9.64 2.76 -10.34
N SER A 72 8.52 3.34 -10.77
CA SER A 72 8.45 4.33 -11.86
C SER A 72 8.99 5.71 -11.42
N ARG A 73 9.34 6.56 -12.40
CA ARG A 73 9.87 7.91 -12.17
C ARG A 73 11.15 7.96 -11.32
N ALA A 74 11.95 6.89 -11.41
CA ALA A 74 13.20 6.79 -10.67
C ALA A 74 14.24 7.85 -11.10
N ASP A 75 14.11 8.42 -12.30
CA ASP A 75 14.97 9.50 -12.80
C ASP A 75 14.78 10.84 -12.05
N LEU A 76 13.71 10.96 -11.25
CA LEU A 76 13.40 12.13 -10.44
C LEU A 76 13.87 11.99 -8.98
N LEU A 77 14.54 10.90 -8.63
CA LEU A 77 15.03 10.61 -7.29
C LEU A 77 16.56 10.71 -7.26
N ASP A 78 17.11 11.30 -6.20
CA ASP A 78 18.54 11.23 -5.95
C ASP A 78 18.95 9.80 -5.53
N PRO A 79 20.23 9.39 -5.69
CA PRO A 79 20.66 8.00 -5.43
C PRO A 79 20.34 7.46 -4.03
N ASP A 80 20.43 8.30 -3.00
CA ASP A 80 20.12 7.93 -1.61
C ASP A 80 18.60 7.75 -1.42
N GLU A 81 17.80 8.61 -2.04
CA GLU A 81 16.33 8.51 -2.02
C GLU A 81 15.87 7.26 -2.76
N LEU A 82 16.43 6.99 -3.94
CA LEU A 82 16.13 5.79 -4.71
C LEU A 82 16.43 4.51 -3.92
N THR A 83 17.56 4.47 -3.22
CA THR A 83 17.93 3.35 -2.35
C THR A 83 16.88 3.12 -1.25
N SER A 84 16.45 4.20 -0.59
CA SER A 84 15.40 4.18 0.43
C SER A 84 14.04 3.73 -0.13
N VAL A 85 13.64 4.25 -1.29
CA VAL A 85 12.39 3.90 -1.96
C VAL A 85 12.37 2.43 -2.36
N LEU A 86 13.46 1.90 -2.94
CA LEU A 86 13.57 0.49 -3.31
C LEU A 86 13.52 -0.43 -2.09
N ALA A 87 14.21 -0.08 -0.99
CA ALA A 87 14.18 -0.85 0.25
C ALA A 87 12.76 -0.90 0.85
N ARG A 88 12.08 0.25 0.91
CA ARG A 88 10.69 0.35 1.40
C ARG A 88 9.72 -0.41 0.51
N THR A 89 9.87 -0.30 -0.82
CA THR A 89 9.02 -1.02 -1.78
C THR A 89 9.17 -2.52 -1.59
N ARG A 90 10.41 -3.04 -1.50
CA ARG A 90 10.66 -4.46 -1.21
C ARG A 90 9.98 -4.94 0.07
N ALA A 91 10.07 -4.15 1.14
CA ALA A 91 9.42 -4.50 2.40
C ALA A 91 7.89 -4.56 2.25
N HIS A 92 7.28 -3.60 1.57
CA HIS A 92 5.83 -3.53 1.38
C HIS A 92 5.27 -4.55 0.40
N THR A 93 6.08 -5.05 -0.53
CA THR A 93 5.67 -6.08 -1.49
C THR A 93 6.18 -7.47 -1.10
N ALA A 94 6.82 -7.64 0.06
CA ALA A 94 7.45 -8.91 0.44
C ALA A 94 6.45 -10.08 0.50
N LEU A 95 5.19 -9.81 0.85
CA LEU A 95 4.12 -10.81 0.98
C LEU A 95 3.81 -11.55 -0.32
N VAL A 96 3.98 -10.89 -1.48
CA VAL A 96 3.78 -11.54 -2.79
C VAL A 96 5.07 -12.14 -3.36
N GLY A 97 6.18 -12.04 -2.63
CA GLY A 97 7.47 -12.62 -3.02
C GLY A 97 7.92 -12.22 -4.44
N PRO A 98 8.03 -10.92 -4.76
CA PRO A 98 8.31 -10.48 -6.12
C PRO A 98 9.64 -11.03 -6.61
N ALA A 99 9.67 -11.47 -7.86
CA ALA A 99 10.87 -11.99 -8.51
C ALA A 99 11.94 -10.91 -8.62
N THR A 100 11.53 -9.69 -8.94
CA THR A 100 12.40 -8.51 -8.98
C THR A 100 11.72 -7.27 -8.41
N VAL A 101 12.54 -6.37 -7.84
CA VAL A 101 12.13 -4.99 -7.52
C VAL A 101 13.17 -4.06 -8.12
N THR A 102 12.78 -3.39 -9.21
CA THR A 102 13.66 -2.56 -10.05
C THR A 102 13.14 -1.14 -10.15
N ALA A 103 13.99 -0.22 -10.60
CA ALA A 103 13.62 1.16 -10.86
C ALA A 103 13.69 1.45 -12.36
N ALA A 104 12.74 2.22 -12.87
CA ALA A 104 12.63 2.52 -14.29
C ALA A 104 12.03 3.92 -14.53
N ASP A 105 12.47 4.58 -15.60
CA ASP A 105 11.71 5.67 -16.21
C ASP A 105 10.81 5.11 -17.31
N LEU A 106 9.56 4.86 -16.98
CA LEU A 106 8.56 4.32 -17.91
C LEU A 106 8.13 5.33 -19.00
N ARG A 107 8.63 6.57 -18.96
CA ARG A 107 8.49 7.51 -20.09
C ARG A 107 9.48 7.22 -21.20
N SER A 108 10.54 6.48 -20.91
CA SER A 108 11.52 6.03 -21.89
C SER A 108 11.06 4.71 -22.53
N PRO A 109 10.87 4.66 -23.87
CA PRO A 109 10.44 3.45 -24.56
C PRO A 109 11.43 2.28 -24.39
N SER A 110 12.74 2.57 -24.36
CA SER A 110 13.76 1.53 -24.19
C SER A 110 13.70 0.88 -22.82
N THR A 111 13.54 1.69 -21.76
CA THR A 111 13.46 1.20 -20.39
C THR A 111 12.19 0.41 -20.14
N THR A 112 11.08 0.84 -20.76
CA THR A 112 9.82 0.09 -20.72
C THR A 112 10.00 -1.30 -21.34
N LEU A 113 10.59 -1.38 -22.54
CA LEU A 113 10.84 -2.68 -23.20
C LEU A 113 11.78 -3.59 -22.40
N ASP A 114 12.79 -3.04 -21.73
CA ASP A 114 13.71 -3.84 -20.90
C ASP A 114 13.00 -4.47 -19.69
N VAL A 115 12.14 -3.71 -19.00
CA VAL A 115 11.30 -4.23 -17.91
C VAL A 115 10.43 -5.37 -18.41
N LEU A 116 9.73 -5.15 -19.53
CA LEU A 116 8.82 -6.14 -20.14
C LEU A 116 9.53 -7.44 -20.55
N ARG A 117 10.78 -7.34 -21.03
CA ARG A 117 11.59 -8.49 -21.45
C ARG A 117 12.17 -9.31 -20.30
N HIS A 118 12.32 -8.69 -19.13
CA HIS A 118 12.88 -9.37 -17.95
C HIS A 118 11.83 -10.11 -17.13
N THR A 119 10.55 -9.79 -17.32
CA THR A 119 9.47 -10.52 -16.68
C THR A 119 9.46 -11.97 -17.15
N ARG A 120 9.82 -12.87 -16.23
CA ARG A 120 9.81 -14.31 -16.49
C ARG A 120 8.37 -14.77 -16.59
N LEU A 121 7.88 -14.88 -17.81
CA LEU A 121 6.66 -15.60 -18.13
C LEU A 121 6.97 -17.10 -17.98
N THR A 122 6.87 -17.64 -16.78
CA THR A 122 6.79 -19.09 -16.62
C THR A 122 5.55 -19.55 -17.39
N GLY A 123 5.77 -20.44 -18.36
CA GLY A 123 4.82 -20.82 -19.40
C GLY A 123 3.51 -21.49 -18.92
N PRO A 124 2.72 -22.03 -19.86
CA PRO A 124 1.25 -22.07 -19.83
C PRO A 124 0.62 -23.20 -19.01
N GLU A 125 1.36 -23.86 -18.11
CA GLU A 125 0.67 -24.74 -17.17
C GLU A 125 -0.01 -23.85 -16.13
N ARG A 126 -1.30 -23.63 -16.38
CA ARG A 126 -2.27 -23.30 -15.34
C ARG A 126 -2.11 -24.37 -14.26
N ASP A 127 -1.16 -24.14 -13.35
CA ASP A 127 -0.90 -25.02 -12.23
C ASP A 127 -2.27 -25.33 -11.62
N ALA A 128 -2.61 -26.61 -11.46
CA ALA A 128 -3.87 -27.01 -10.82
C ALA A 128 -4.04 -26.27 -9.46
N ARG A 129 -2.90 -25.94 -8.83
CA ARG A 129 -2.79 -25.04 -7.68
C ARG A 129 -3.33 -23.64 -7.94
N ARG A 130 -3.01 -22.98 -9.06
CA ARG A 130 -3.56 -21.66 -9.43
C ARG A 130 -5.07 -21.72 -9.63
N VAL A 131 -5.58 -22.73 -10.34
CA VAL A 131 -7.03 -22.90 -10.54
C VAL A 131 -7.75 -23.14 -9.20
N ALA A 132 -7.17 -23.95 -8.31
CA ALA A 132 -7.68 -24.16 -6.97
C ALA A 132 -7.66 -22.85 -6.14
N LEU A 133 -6.55 -22.10 -6.16
CA LEU A 133 -6.43 -20.81 -5.46
C LEU A 133 -7.43 -19.77 -5.98
N LEU A 134 -7.69 -19.73 -7.29
CA LEU A 134 -8.73 -18.88 -7.88
C LEU A 134 -10.12 -19.21 -7.33
N GLY A 135 -10.44 -20.50 -7.19
CA GLY A 135 -11.70 -20.95 -6.60
C GLY A 135 -11.87 -20.55 -5.13
N LEU A 136 -10.77 -20.39 -4.40
CA LEU A 136 -10.75 -20.07 -2.97
C LEU A 136 -10.70 -18.56 -2.68
N ARG A 137 -10.36 -17.74 -3.68
CA ARG A 137 -10.22 -16.29 -3.52
C ARG A 137 -11.47 -15.61 -2.93
N PRO A 138 -12.73 -15.91 -3.35
CA PRO A 138 -13.90 -15.31 -2.72
C PRO A 138 -13.99 -15.62 -1.22
N ALA A 139 -13.62 -16.84 -0.81
CA ALA A 139 -13.59 -17.24 0.59
C ALA A 139 -12.46 -16.54 1.35
N LEU A 140 -11.26 -16.42 0.77
CA LEU A 140 -10.14 -15.68 1.37
C LEU A 140 -10.45 -14.18 1.54
N VAL A 141 -11.10 -13.56 0.54
CA VAL A 141 -11.54 -12.17 0.59
C VAL A 141 -12.63 -11.98 1.65
N ALA A 142 -13.59 -12.91 1.75
CA ALA A 142 -14.67 -12.87 2.73
C ALA A 142 -14.20 -13.20 4.16
N ALA A 143 -13.22 -14.09 4.31
CA ALA A 143 -12.63 -14.51 5.58
C ALA A 143 -11.71 -13.44 6.17
N ARG A 144 -11.21 -12.49 5.36
CA ARG A 144 -10.60 -11.28 5.89
C ARG A 144 -11.67 -10.42 6.53
N PRO A 145 -11.64 -10.21 7.86
CA PRO A 145 -12.62 -9.36 8.50
C PRO A 145 -12.52 -7.94 7.92
N LEU A 146 -13.58 -7.52 7.22
CA LEU A 146 -13.88 -6.13 6.94
C LEU A 146 -14.09 -5.45 8.30
N ASP A 147 -13.09 -4.66 8.72
CA ASP A 147 -12.92 -3.77 9.90
C ASP A 147 -13.79 -3.96 11.16
N PRO A 148 -13.17 -4.00 12.37
CA PRO A 148 -13.49 -2.97 13.39
C PRO A 148 -12.45 -2.85 14.53
N PRO A 149 -11.35 -2.08 14.43
CA PRO A 149 -11.23 -0.82 15.22
C PRO A 149 -10.33 0.28 14.59
N SER A 150 -9.52 -0.03 13.57
CA SER A 150 -8.49 0.86 13.04
C SER A 150 -9.06 2.02 12.21
N LEU A 151 -10.21 1.83 11.55
CA LEU A 151 -10.95 2.95 10.93
C LEU A 151 -11.39 3.98 11.96
N ALA A 152 -11.87 3.59 13.14
CA ALA A 152 -12.29 4.57 14.16
C ALA A 152 -11.10 5.42 14.65
N ALA A 153 -9.92 4.80 14.77
CA ALA A 153 -8.67 5.48 15.12
C ALA A 153 -8.17 6.43 14.02
N LEU A 154 -8.23 6.00 12.76
CA LEU A 154 -7.89 6.83 11.58
C LEU A 154 -8.90 7.96 11.36
N VAL A 155 -10.18 7.71 11.66
CA VAL A 155 -11.30 8.66 11.59
C VAL A 155 -11.13 9.80 12.58
N THR A 156 -10.34 9.67 13.67
CA THR A 156 -10.07 10.81 14.55
C THR A 156 -8.89 11.66 14.10
N LEU A 157 -7.85 11.02 13.53
CA LEU A 157 -6.58 11.67 13.21
C LEU A 157 -6.71 12.61 11.99
N ARG A 158 -7.30 12.11 10.90
CA ARG A 158 -7.44 12.87 9.64
C ARG A 158 -8.32 14.13 9.81
N PRO A 159 -9.49 14.10 10.45
CA PRO A 159 -10.29 15.30 10.70
C PRO A 159 -9.61 16.28 11.65
N ALA A 160 -8.88 15.81 12.66
CA ALA A 160 -8.15 16.68 13.58
C ALA A 160 -7.03 17.44 12.86
N VAL A 161 -6.23 16.75 12.04
CA VAL A 161 -5.19 17.39 11.21
C VAL A 161 -5.81 18.33 10.16
N LYS A 162 -6.93 17.94 9.53
CA LYS A 162 -7.66 18.81 8.61
C LYS A 162 -8.18 20.08 9.30
N ALA A 163 -8.73 19.96 10.50
CA ALA A 163 -9.19 21.09 11.29
C ALA A 163 -8.02 22.01 11.69
N TRP A 164 -6.89 21.42 12.08
CA TRP A 164 -5.66 22.16 12.35
C TRP A 164 -5.15 22.92 11.12
N LEU A 165 -5.11 22.27 9.95
CA LEU A 165 -4.75 22.93 8.68
C LEU A 165 -5.71 24.07 8.33
N ALA A 166 -7.00 23.93 8.59
CA ALA A 166 -7.96 25.01 8.39
C ALA A 166 -7.70 26.20 9.33
N ARG A 167 -7.30 25.96 10.58
CA ARG A 167 -6.87 27.03 11.51
C ARG A 167 -5.57 27.68 11.05
N LEU A 168 -4.61 26.89 10.55
CA LEU A 168 -3.36 27.38 9.99
C LEU A 168 -3.61 28.35 8.82
N ASP A 169 -4.59 28.04 7.98
CA ASP A 169 -4.98 28.85 6.83
C ASP A 169 -5.71 30.13 7.20
N ALA A 170 -6.53 30.07 8.25
CA ALA A 170 -7.24 31.24 8.79
C ALA A 170 -6.36 32.15 9.67
N SER A 171 -5.21 31.67 10.12
CA SER A 171 -4.31 32.40 11.01
C SER A 171 -3.64 33.57 10.30
N GLU A 172 -3.57 34.74 10.95
CA GLU A 172 -2.74 35.87 10.52
C GLU A 172 -1.31 35.83 11.08
N ALA A 173 -0.97 34.75 11.81
CA ALA A 173 0.32 34.62 12.45
C ALA A 173 1.48 34.62 11.44
N GLY A 174 2.60 35.23 11.85
CA GLY A 174 3.82 35.25 11.05
C GLY A 174 4.47 33.86 10.95
N VAL A 175 5.36 33.69 9.98
CA VAL A 175 6.08 32.42 9.73
C VAL A 175 6.70 31.81 11.00
N SER A 176 7.35 32.65 11.81
CA SER A 176 8.02 32.21 13.05
C SER A 176 7.05 31.56 14.03
N ASP A 177 5.84 32.11 14.15
CA ASP A 177 4.81 31.60 15.06
C ASP A 177 4.19 30.31 14.50
N LEU A 178 3.98 30.23 13.18
CA LEU A 178 3.49 29.01 12.52
C LEU A 178 4.45 27.83 12.70
N LEU A 179 5.77 28.07 12.54
CA LEU A 179 6.79 27.05 12.73
C LEU A 179 6.87 26.59 14.19
N LYS A 180 6.84 27.53 15.15
CA LYS A 180 6.83 27.22 16.58
C LYS A 180 5.59 26.44 17.01
N ALA A 181 4.44 26.71 16.40
CA ALA A 181 3.18 26.04 16.71
C ALA A 181 3.06 24.66 16.06
N PHE A 182 3.72 24.43 14.92
CA PHE A 182 3.57 23.22 14.11
C PHE A 182 3.77 21.92 14.92
N GLN A 183 4.98 21.73 15.45
CA GLN A 183 5.35 20.52 16.15
C GLN A 183 4.50 20.28 17.42
N PRO A 184 4.36 21.25 18.35
CA PRO A 184 3.58 21.02 19.57
C PRO A 184 2.09 20.80 19.30
N GLU A 185 1.50 21.48 18.31
CA GLU A 185 0.07 21.28 18.01
C GLU A 185 -0.18 19.92 17.33
N LEU A 186 0.68 19.50 16.39
CA LEU A 186 0.53 18.19 15.77
C LEU A 186 0.81 17.05 16.76
N GLN A 187 1.75 17.25 17.69
CA GLN A 187 2.00 16.31 18.78
C GLN A 187 0.80 16.22 19.73
N ALA A 188 0.18 17.34 20.09
CA ALA A 188 -1.03 17.34 20.91
C ALA A 188 -2.20 16.59 20.24
N ILE A 189 -2.33 16.67 18.91
CA ILE A 189 -3.31 15.88 18.15
C ILE A 189 -2.99 14.39 18.23
N ALA A 190 -1.71 14.02 18.11
CA ALA A 190 -1.26 12.64 18.24
C ALA A 190 -1.55 12.07 19.64
N ASP A 191 -1.22 12.83 20.69
CA ASP A 191 -1.43 12.44 22.08
C ASP A 191 -2.92 12.29 22.42
N ASP A 192 -3.78 13.23 21.97
CA ASP A 192 -5.24 13.13 22.15
C ASP A 192 -5.81 11.88 21.44
N ALA A 193 -5.32 11.56 20.24
CA ALA A 193 -5.73 10.37 19.52
C ALA A 193 -5.38 9.09 20.32
N VAL A 194 -4.15 8.99 20.83
CA VAL A 194 -3.71 7.85 21.65
C VAL A 194 -4.55 7.71 22.92
N VAL A 195 -4.84 8.80 23.61
CA VAL A 195 -5.69 8.80 24.81
C VAL A 195 -7.10 8.29 24.49
N ARG A 196 -7.70 8.76 23.39
CA ARG A 196 -9.03 8.30 22.95
C ARG A 196 -9.04 6.83 22.57
N TRP A 197 -7.97 6.34 21.94
CA TRP A 197 -7.87 4.92 21.60
C TRP A 197 -7.74 4.05 22.83
N ALA A 198 -6.93 4.48 23.81
CA ALA A 198 -6.79 3.78 25.08
C ALA A 198 -8.12 3.73 25.87
N ALA A 199 -8.99 4.72 25.69
CA ALA A 199 -10.30 4.78 26.32
C ALA A 199 -11.41 3.98 25.61
N ASP A 200 -11.23 3.57 24.35
CA ASP A 200 -12.23 2.75 23.65
C ASP A 200 -12.10 1.28 24.07
N PRO A 201 -13.11 0.69 24.75
CA PRO A 201 -13.03 -0.69 25.25
C PRO A 201 -12.79 -1.74 24.15
N ARG A 202 -13.20 -1.45 22.91
CA ARG A 202 -12.99 -2.35 21.75
C ARG A 202 -11.54 -2.38 21.30
N ILE A 203 -10.84 -1.27 21.48
CA ILE A 203 -9.43 -1.13 21.18
C ILE A 203 -8.65 -1.68 22.39
N HIS A 204 -8.94 -1.19 23.60
CA HIS A 204 -8.29 -1.56 24.86
C HIS A 204 -8.24 -3.08 25.11
N ALA A 205 -9.32 -3.82 24.84
CA ALA A 205 -9.37 -5.27 25.07
C ALA A 205 -8.41 -6.10 24.19
N ARG A 206 -7.82 -5.50 23.15
CA ARG A 206 -6.88 -6.14 22.21
C ARG A 206 -5.45 -5.61 22.33
N MET A 207 -5.14 -4.80 23.35
CA MET A 207 -3.91 -4.01 23.40
C MET A 207 -3.03 -4.33 24.61
N THR A 208 -1.90 -4.99 24.38
CA THR A 208 -0.75 -4.91 25.28
C THR A 208 0.30 -3.90 24.81
N ASP A 209 0.37 -3.60 23.51
CA ASP A 209 1.32 -2.67 22.91
C ASP A 209 0.61 -1.74 21.92
N LEU A 210 0.62 -0.43 22.12
CA LEU A 210 0.11 0.54 21.13
C LEU A 210 1.13 0.76 20.00
N PRO A 211 0.71 1.05 18.76
CA PRO A 211 1.65 1.53 17.75
C PRO A 211 2.21 2.87 18.21
N HIS A 212 3.54 2.98 18.19
CA HIS A 212 4.18 4.28 18.28
C HIS A 212 3.89 5.06 17.00
N LEU A 213 3.09 6.11 17.12
CA LEU A 213 2.90 7.08 16.04
C LEU A 213 4.26 7.62 15.57
N PRO A 214 4.41 7.93 14.27
CA PRO A 214 5.63 8.54 13.78
C PRO A 214 5.89 9.84 14.53
N ARG A 215 7.18 10.11 14.78
CA ARG A 215 7.57 11.38 15.38
C ARG A 215 7.12 12.50 14.47
N VAL A 216 6.47 13.51 15.05
CA VAL A 216 6.10 14.72 14.30
C VAL A 216 7.37 15.34 13.70
N PRO A 217 7.41 15.54 12.37
CA PRO A 217 8.60 16.04 11.71
C PRO A 217 8.97 17.43 12.24
N ASP A 218 10.27 17.66 12.41
CA ASP A 218 10.80 18.99 12.69
C ASP A 218 11.02 19.68 11.32
N PRO A 219 10.37 20.81 11.03
CA PRO A 219 10.63 21.54 9.79
C PRO A 219 12.12 21.90 9.72
N SER A 220 12.80 21.48 8.65
CA SER A 220 14.26 21.58 8.57
C SER A 220 14.73 23.04 8.48
N TRP A 221 16.00 23.28 8.81
CA TRP A 221 16.61 24.62 8.64
C TRP A 221 16.59 25.12 7.19
N SER A 222 16.55 24.24 6.19
CA SER A 222 16.38 24.61 4.78
C SER A 222 14.98 25.15 4.46
N THR A 223 13.94 24.65 5.14
CA THR A 223 12.59 25.26 5.17
C THR A 223 12.71 26.69 5.66
N ILE A 224 13.45 26.92 6.76
CA ILE A 224 13.61 28.24 7.40
C ILE A 224 14.36 29.24 6.52
N ASP A 225 15.40 28.83 5.78
CA ASP A 225 16.16 29.73 4.91
C ASP A 225 15.36 30.16 3.66
N SER A 226 14.46 29.31 3.16
CA SER A 226 13.53 29.63 2.06
C SER A 226 12.50 30.71 2.44
N LEU A 227 12.32 30.98 3.75
CA LEU A 227 11.27 31.84 4.31
C LEU A 227 11.65 33.31 4.46
N ARG A 228 12.91 33.68 4.17
CA ARG A 228 13.39 35.07 4.28
C ARG A 228 12.82 36.04 3.21
N LEU A 229 11.93 35.58 2.32
CA LEU A 229 11.45 36.33 1.15
C LEU A 229 10.09 37.05 1.31
N GLY A 230 9.65 37.37 2.54
CA GLY A 230 8.47 38.23 2.77
C GLY A 230 7.12 37.52 2.56
N ALA A 231 6.12 38.19 1.97
CA ALA A 231 4.75 37.65 1.84
C ALA A 231 4.66 36.35 1.00
N ALA A 232 5.55 36.19 0.01
CA ALA A 232 5.71 34.94 -0.72
C ALA A 232 6.20 33.79 0.18
N GLY A 233 6.96 34.12 1.23
CA GLY A 233 7.44 33.19 2.24
C GLY A 233 6.31 32.55 3.03
N ILE A 234 5.30 33.32 3.48
CA ILE A 234 4.18 32.80 4.28
C ILE A 234 3.36 31.76 3.51
N ALA A 235 3.03 32.05 2.25
CA ALA A 235 2.26 31.11 1.42
C ALA A 235 3.04 29.83 1.13
N ALA A 236 4.36 29.94 0.91
CA ALA A 236 5.27 28.81 0.77
C ALA A 236 5.35 27.98 2.07
N THR A 237 5.48 28.63 3.24
CA THR A 237 5.48 27.94 4.54
C THR A 237 4.23 27.10 4.71
N ARG A 238 3.05 27.68 4.46
CA ARG A 238 1.78 26.96 4.64
C ARG A 238 1.67 25.76 3.71
N ARG A 239 2.19 25.87 2.47
CA ARG A 239 2.22 24.75 1.53
C ARG A 239 3.12 23.62 2.04
N GLU A 240 4.28 23.96 2.56
CA GLU A 240 5.23 22.98 3.09
C GLU A 240 4.73 22.32 4.36
N LEU A 241 4.19 23.09 5.31
CA LEU A 241 3.55 22.55 6.52
C LEU A 241 2.36 21.62 6.19
N ARG A 242 1.59 21.92 5.14
CA ARG A 242 0.56 20.99 4.62
C ARG A 242 1.18 19.68 4.12
N GLY A 243 2.27 19.77 3.35
CA GLY A 243 2.97 18.60 2.84
C GLY A 243 3.50 17.71 3.98
N LEU A 244 4.16 18.32 4.97
CA LEU A 244 4.67 17.62 6.15
C LEU A 244 3.54 16.99 6.98
N ALA A 245 2.45 17.71 7.23
CA ALA A 245 1.30 17.17 7.96
C ALA A 245 0.63 16.02 7.20
N ALA A 246 0.48 16.13 5.87
CA ALA A 246 -0.09 15.06 5.05
C ALA A 246 0.81 13.80 5.04
N SER A 247 2.12 13.99 4.90
CA SER A 247 3.09 12.90 4.95
C SER A 247 3.10 12.22 6.33
N TRP A 248 3.07 13.00 7.40
CA TRP A 248 3.02 12.48 8.76
C TRP A 248 1.74 11.70 9.03
N VAL A 249 0.58 12.21 8.58
CA VAL A 249 -0.68 11.45 8.63
C VAL A 249 -0.52 10.14 7.89
N ALA A 250 -0.09 10.16 6.62
CA ALA A 250 0.08 8.94 5.83
C ALA A 250 1.00 7.90 6.50
N GLU A 251 2.13 8.34 7.08
CA GLU A 251 3.02 7.44 7.83
C GLU A 251 2.34 6.92 9.12
N ALA A 252 1.57 7.74 9.82
CA ALA A 252 0.80 7.30 10.98
C ALA A 252 -0.25 6.26 10.59
N GLU A 253 -0.93 6.44 9.45
CA GLU A 253 -1.89 5.47 8.93
C GLU A 253 -1.19 4.15 8.57
N LEU A 254 0.01 4.23 7.99
CA LEU A 254 0.84 3.07 7.66
C LEU A 254 1.26 2.30 8.92
N ARG A 255 1.79 2.98 9.94
CA ARG A 255 2.20 2.33 11.21
C ARG A 255 1.03 1.71 11.96
N LEU A 256 -0.14 2.35 11.93
CA LEU A 256 -1.37 1.79 12.50
C LEU A 256 -1.80 0.52 11.76
N ALA A 257 -1.61 0.48 10.43
CA ALA A 257 -1.87 -0.71 9.62
C ALA A 257 -0.85 -1.82 9.91
N ASP A 258 0.44 -1.51 9.91
CA ASP A 258 1.52 -2.48 10.16
C ASP A 258 1.43 -3.06 11.59
N TRP A 259 1.09 -2.24 12.58
CA TRP A 259 0.83 -2.70 13.94
C TRP A 259 -0.35 -3.67 14.03
N ARG A 260 -1.43 -3.42 13.28
CA ARG A 260 -2.55 -4.35 13.19
C ARG A 260 -2.10 -5.69 12.61
N GLU A 261 -1.27 -5.68 11.58
CA GLU A 261 -0.73 -6.91 10.97
C GLU A 261 0.16 -7.68 11.95
N GLY A 262 0.91 -6.98 12.81
CA GLY A 262 1.73 -7.57 13.87
C GLY A 262 0.95 -8.08 15.09
N GLN A 263 -0.28 -7.60 15.33
CA GLN A 263 -1.21 -8.08 16.36
C GLN A 263 -1.90 -9.36 15.86
N THR A 264 -1.10 -10.42 15.70
CA THR A 264 -1.46 -11.82 15.41
C THR A 264 -2.77 -12.05 14.66
N PHE A 265 -2.63 -12.06 13.34
CA PHE A 265 -3.04 -13.21 12.55
C PHE A 265 -2.51 -14.50 13.21
N ASP A 266 -3.42 -15.41 13.60
CA ASP A 266 -3.05 -16.69 14.21
C ASP A 266 -2.44 -17.60 13.11
N PRO A 267 -1.11 -17.81 13.11
CA PRO A 267 -0.46 -18.62 12.10
C PRO A 267 -0.91 -20.08 12.19
N ASP A 268 -1.35 -20.55 13.35
CA ASP A 268 -1.91 -21.90 13.51
C ASP A 268 -3.32 -21.97 12.90
N ALA A 269 -4.12 -20.89 12.99
CA ALA A 269 -5.39 -20.80 12.29
C ALA A 269 -5.24 -20.69 10.77
N LEU A 270 -4.24 -19.97 10.26
CA LEU A 270 -3.93 -19.97 8.82
C LEU A 270 -3.36 -21.32 8.39
N ALA A 271 -2.47 -21.94 9.16
CA ALA A 271 -1.92 -23.24 8.85
C ALA A 271 -3.02 -24.31 8.83
N ALA A 272 -3.96 -24.27 9.78
CA ALA A 272 -5.15 -25.11 9.80
C ALA A 272 -6.03 -24.86 8.57
N HIS A 273 -6.30 -23.59 8.24
CA HIS A 273 -7.08 -23.26 7.05
C HIS A 273 -6.37 -23.70 5.76
N THR A 274 -5.05 -23.54 5.66
CA THR A 274 -4.25 -23.97 4.51
C THR A 274 -4.22 -25.49 4.40
N ALA A 275 -4.14 -26.21 5.52
CA ALA A 275 -4.23 -27.67 5.56
C ALA A 275 -5.63 -28.17 5.14
N ASP A 276 -6.70 -27.48 5.55
CA ASP A 276 -8.06 -27.78 5.08
C ASP A 276 -8.19 -27.57 3.56
N LEU A 277 -7.55 -26.52 3.02
CA LEU A 277 -7.53 -26.24 1.59
C LEU A 277 -6.70 -27.26 0.80
N ASP A 278 -5.57 -27.72 1.35
CA ASP A 278 -4.75 -28.78 0.76
C ASP A 278 -5.49 -30.12 0.76
N ALA A 279 -6.22 -30.44 1.82
CA ALA A 279 -7.08 -31.61 1.90
C ALA A 279 -8.21 -31.55 0.87
N LEU A 280 -8.91 -30.41 0.76
CA LEU A 280 -10.00 -30.21 -0.21
C LEU A 280 -9.48 -30.28 -1.66
N SER A 281 -8.27 -29.77 -1.91
CA SER A 281 -7.61 -29.86 -3.21
C SER A 281 -7.19 -31.28 -3.56
N ALA A 282 -6.87 -32.12 -2.57
CA ALA A 282 -6.58 -33.54 -2.77
C ALA A 282 -7.87 -34.33 -3.09
N GLU A 283 -8.96 -34.09 -2.35
CA GLU A 283 -10.26 -34.73 -2.61
C GLU A 283 -10.80 -34.39 -4.01
N LEU A 284 -10.69 -33.14 -4.45
CA LEU A 284 -11.11 -32.74 -5.80
C LEU A 284 -10.27 -33.38 -6.92
N ARG A 285 -8.99 -33.71 -6.66
CA ARG A 285 -8.15 -34.46 -7.61
C ARG A 285 -8.58 -35.92 -7.71
N GLU A 286 -8.97 -36.53 -6.59
CA GLU A 286 -9.47 -37.90 -6.58
C GLU A 286 -10.82 -38.01 -7.32
N LEU A 287 -11.74 -37.06 -7.08
CA LEU A 287 -13.03 -37.01 -7.78
C LEU A 287 -12.89 -36.71 -9.27
N GLY A 288 -11.93 -35.88 -9.67
CA GLY A 288 -11.66 -35.58 -11.08
C GLY A 288 -11.02 -36.73 -11.87
N HIS A 289 -10.48 -37.75 -11.19
CA HIS A 289 -9.91 -38.94 -11.84
C HIS A 289 -10.95 -40.03 -12.14
N GLU A 290 -12.13 -40.01 -11.51
CA GLU A 290 -13.16 -41.03 -11.72
C GLU A 290 -13.98 -40.81 -13.02
N ASP A 291 -14.00 -39.59 -13.57
CA ASP A 291 -14.82 -39.23 -14.73
C ASP A 291 -14.16 -39.52 -16.11
N HIS A 292 -12.99 -40.17 -16.16
CA HIS A 292 -12.26 -40.45 -17.41
C HIS A 292 -12.02 -41.94 -17.72
N GLU A 293 -12.59 -42.87 -16.94
CA GLU A 293 -12.53 -44.32 -17.24
C GLU A 293 -13.88 -44.96 -17.61
N GLY A 294 -14.91 -44.15 -17.96
CA GLY A 294 -16.23 -44.61 -18.40
C GLY A 294 -16.52 -44.41 -19.88
#